data_AF-A0A2J4QLD0-F1
#
_entry.id   AF-A0A2J4QLD0-F1
#
_cell.length_a   1.000
_cell.length_b   1.000
_cell.length_c   1.000
_cell.angle_alpha   90.00
_cell.angle_beta   90.00
_cell.angle_gamma   90.00
#
_symmetry.space_group_name_H-M   'P 1'
#
loop_
_entity.id
_entity.type
_entity.pdbx_description
1 polymer ?
#
loop_
_entity_poly.entity_id
_entity_poly.type
_entity_poly.pdbx_seq_one_letter_code
_entity_poly.pdbx_strand_id
1 'polypeptide(L)'
;GDLGVEIGDPELVGIQKALIRRARQLNRSVITATQMMESMITNPMPTRAEVMDVANAVLDGTDAVMLSAETAAGQYPSETVAAMARVCLGAEKIPSLNVSKHRLDIQFDNVEEAIAMSAMYAANHLKGVTAIITMTESGRTALMTSRISSGLPIFALSRHERTLNLTALYRGVTPVHFDSVNEGVAAAHDAVTLLRDKGYLVTGDLVIVTQGDVMSTIGSTNTTRILTVE
;
A
#
# COMPACT_ATOMS: atom_id res chain seq x y z
N GLY A 1 20.51 -5.45 10.59
CA GLY A 1 21.67 -5.12 11.43
C GLY A 1 21.69 -5.97 12.68
N ASP A 2 21.34 -5.37 13.82
CA ASP A 2 21.53 -5.96 15.16
C ASP A 2 20.93 -7.35 15.34
N LEU A 3 19.67 -7.54 14.91
CA LEU A 3 18.99 -8.83 15.02
C LEU A 3 19.76 -9.97 14.31
N GLY A 4 20.39 -9.68 13.16
CA GLY A 4 21.17 -10.67 12.41
C GLY A 4 22.43 -11.10 13.17
N VAL A 5 23.06 -10.17 13.89
CA VAL A 5 24.23 -10.46 14.73
C VAL A 5 23.84 -11.33 15.92
N GLU A 6 22.67 -11.13 16.50
CA GLU A 6 22.21 -11.87 17.69
C GLU A 6 21.79 -13.31 17.37
N ILE A 7 21.09 -13.54 16.25
CA ILE A 7 20.51 -14.85 15.92
C ILE A 7 21.27 -15.60 14.82
N GLY A 8 22.23 -14.93 14.16
CA GLY A 8 22.95 -15.41 12.99
C GLY A 8 22.27 -15.02 11.68
N ASP A 9 23.06 -14.51 10.73
CA ASP A 9 22.61 -14.09 9.40
C ASP A 9 21.81 -15.17 8.63
N PRO A 10 22.14 -16.48 8.69
CA PRO A 10 21.35 -17.50 8.00
C PRO A 10 19.89 -17.58 8.47
N GLU A 11 19.64 -17.39 9.77
CA GLU A 11 18.31 -17.48 10.37
C GLU A 11 17.49 -16.20 10.12
N LEU A 12 18.16 -15.06 9.92
CA LEU A 12 17.54 -13.76 9.71
C LEU A 12 16.56 -13.75 8.53
N VAL A 13 16.89 -14.46 7.45
CA VAL A 13 16.05 -14.54 6.24
C VAL A 13 14.68 -15.15 6.57
N GLY A 14 14.64 -16.22 7.37
CA GLY A 14 13.40 -16.86 7.80
C GLY A 14 12.58 -15.96 8.73
N ILE A 15 13.26 -15.30 9.67
CA ILE A 15 12.62 -14.41 10.64
C ILE A 15 12.01 -13.17 9.98
N GLN A 16 12.71 -12.54 9.02
CA GLN A 16 12.16 -11.42 8.25
C GLN A 16 10.84 -11.80 7.58
N LYS A 17 10.81 -12.92 6.85
CA LYS A 17 9.60 -13.43 6.18
C LYS A 17 8.47 -13.69 7.17
N ALA A 18 8.79 -14.28 8.33
CA ALA A 18 7.82 -14.57 9.38
C ALA A 18 7.23 -13.28 9.98
N LEU A 19 8.06 -12.29 10.30
CA LEU A 19 7.64 -11.01 10.86
C LEU A 19 6.75 -10.22 9.88
N ILE A 20 7.15 -10.13 8.61
CA ILE A 20 6.36 -9.44 7.58
C ILE A 20 4.99 -10.09 7.43
N ARG A 21 4.94 -11.42 7.28
CA ARG A 21 3.68 -12.17 7.17
C ARG A 21 2.81 -11.97 8.41
N ARG A 22 3.39 -12.06 9.60
CA ARG A 22 2.64 -11.93 10.86
C ARG A 22 2.08 -10.52 11.06
N ALA A 23 2.86 -9.48 10.75
CA ALA A 23 2.40 -8.09 10.79
C ALA A 23 1.19 -7.87 9.89
N ARG A 24 1.24 -8.37 8.64
CA ARG A 24 0.11 -8.28 7.70
C ARG A 24 -1.12 -9.04 8.19
N GLN A 25 -0.96 -10.22 8.77
CA GLN A 25 -2.07 -11.00 9.36
C GLN A 25 -2.74 -10.27 10.53
N LEU A 26 -1.98 -9.50 11.30
CA LEU A 26 -2.45 -8.72 12.44
C LEU A 26 -2.90 -7.30 12.06
N ASN A 27 -3.08 -7.02 10.76
CA ASN A 27 -3.46 -5.70 10.25
C ASN A 27 -2.52 -4.57 10.71
N ARG A 28 -1.20 -4.83 10.69
CA ARG A 28 -0.14 -3.85 10.97
C ARG A 28 0.71 -3.59 9.72
N SER A 29 1.26 -2.38 9.62
CA SER A 29 2.30 -2.07 8.65
C SER A 29 3.66 -2.58 9.13
N VAL A 30 4.56 -2.88 8.19
CA VAL A 30 5.91 -3.42 8.48
C VAL A 30 6.96 -2.77 7.58
N ILE A 31 8.08 -2.37 8.19
CA ILE A 31 9.19 -1.74 7.48
C ILE A 31 10.37 -2.69 7.52
N THR A 32 10.97 -2.98 6.36
CA THR A 32 12.26 -3.66 6.28
C THR A 32 13.35 -2.60 6.30
N ALA A 33 14.25 -2.70 7.27
CA ALA A 33 15.13 -1.60 7.64
C ALA A 33 16.60 -1.99 7.62
N THR A 34 17.44 -0.96 7.40
CA THR A 34 18.92 -0.96 7.45
C THR A 34 19.61 -1.60 6.25
N GLN A 35 20.69 -0.95 5.77
CA GLN A 35 21.69 -1.51 4.84
C GLN A 35 21.11 -2.07 3.54
N MET A 36 19.98 -1.53 3.08
CA MET A 36 19.29 -2.00 1.89
C MET A 36 20.08 -1.64 0.62
N MET A 37 20.84 -0.54 0.64
CA MET A 37 21.70 -0.08 -0.47
C MET A 37 23.01 0.55 0.07
N GLU A 38 23.63 -0.08 1.07
CA GLU A 38 24.81 0.43 1.79
C GLU A 38 25.94 0.92 0.87
N SER A 39 26.21 0.21 -0.23
CA SER A 39 27.24 0.56 -1.20
C SER A 39 27.01 1.95 -1.82
N MET A 40 25.76 2.42 -1.87
CA MET A 40 25.40 3.71 -2.44
C MET A 40 25.73 4.92 -1.55
N ILE A 41 26.22 4.69 -0.33
CA ILE A 41 26.84 5.76 0.48
C ILE A 41 28.01 6.39 -0.28
N THR A 42 28.79 5.56 -1.00
CA THR A 42 30.02 5.97 -1.70
C THR A 42 30.00 5.71 -3.21
N ASN A 43 29.08 4.88 -3.72
CA ASN A 43 28.98 4.55 -5.14
C ASN A 43 27.67 5.08 -5.75
N PRO A 44 27.68 5.53 -7.02
CA PRO A 44 26.47 6.01 -7.68
C PRO A 44 25.50 4.90 -8.14
N MET A 45 25.87 3.62 -7.95
CA MET A 45 25.06 2.47 -8.35
C MET A 45 25.06 1.38 -7.26
N PRO A 46 23.93 0.70 -7.04
CA PRO A 46 23.86 -0.40 -6.09
C PRO A 46 24.50 -1.66 -6.67
N THR A 47 24.92 -2.55 -5.78
CA THR A 47 25.36 -3.89 -6.14
C THR A 47 24.18 -4.79 -6.54
N ARG A 48 24.48 -5.89 -7.25
CA ARG A 48 23.45 -6.89 -7.58
C ARG A 48 22.84 -7.53 -6.34
N ALA A 49 23.63 -7.72 -5.28
CA ALA A 49 23.17 -8.32 -4.04
C ALA A 49 22.12 -7.43 -3.34
N GLU A 50 22.40 -6.12 -3.23
CA GLU A 50 21.46 -5.14 -2.67
C GLU A 50 20.17 -5.05 -3.48
N VAL A 51 20.28 -5.05 -4.81
CA VAL A 51 19.09 -5.09 -5.70
C VAL A 51 18.25 -6.34 -5.42
N MET A 52 18.88 -7.50 -5.25
CA MET A 52 18.17 -8.75 -4.93
C MET A 52 17.56 -8.72 -3.53
N ASP A 53 18.22 -8.10 -2.55
CA ASP A 53 17.71 -8.01 -1.18
C ASP A 53 16.46 -7.11 -1.09
N VAL A 54 16.53 -5.90 -1.66
CA VAL A 54 15.38 -4.99 -1.78
C VAL A 54 14.23 -5.65 -2.52
N ALA A 55 14.50 -6.29 -3.67
CA ALA A 55 13.46 -6.98 -4.43
C ALA A 55 12.81 -8.12 -3.63
N ASN A 56 13.59 -8.90 -2.86
CA ASN A 56 13.06 -9.97 -2.03
C ASN A 56 12.23 -9.44 -0.85
N ALA A 57 12.62 -8.32 -0.23
CA ALA A 57 11.81 -7.68 0.80
C ALA A 57 10.43 -7.23 0.26
N VAL A 58 10.41 -6.69 -0.97
CA VAL A 58 9.17 -6.33 -1.67
C VAL A 58 8.31 -7.57 -1.93
N LEU A 59 8.92 -8.66 -2.42
CA LEU A 59 8.29 -9.97 -2.65
C LEU A 59 7.75 -10.62 -1.36
N ASP A 60 8.42 -10.41 -0.24
CA ASP A 60 7.99 -10.93 1.06
C ASP A 60 6.75 -10.23 1.60
N GLY A 61 6.40 -9.06 1.04
CA GLY A 61 5.20 -8.35 1.41
C GLY A 61 5.45 -7.11 2.27
N THR A 62 6.68 -6.58 2.32
CA THR A 62 6.96 -5.39 3.15
C THR A 62 6.12 -4.19 2.71
N ASP A 63 5.83 -3.26 3.63
CA ASP A 63 5.18 -1.99 3.30
C ASP A 63 6.15 -0.96 2.77
N ALA A 64 7.32 -0.91 3.40
CA ALA A 64 8.35 0.04 3.08
C ALA A 64 9.73 -0.57 3.27
N VAL A 65 10.67 -0.09 2.48
CA VAL A 65 12.10 -0.31 2.62
C VAL A 65 12.75 0.99 3.09
N MET A 66 13.72 0.91 3.99
CA MET A 66 14.32 2.08 4.62
C MET A 66 15.75 2.30 4.16
N LEU A 67 16.07 3.56 3.87
CA LEU A 67 17.45 4.05 3.71
C LEU A 67 17.87 4.76 5.00
N SER A 68 19.11 4.55 5.41
CA SER A 68 19.71 5.11 6.63
C SER A 68 20.83 6.09 6.24
N ALA A 69 22.08 5.62 6.28
CA ALA A 69 23.24 6.46 5.98
C ALA A 69 23.27 6.89 4.51
N GLU A 70 22.67 6.10 3.61
CA GLU A 70 22.61 6.37 2.18
C GLU A 70 22.02 7.76 1.87
N THR A 71 20.97 8.15 2.60
CA THR A 71 20.30 9.46 2.44
C THR A 71 20.71 10.48 3.49
N ALA A 72 21.11 10.04 4.69
CA ALA A 72 21.46 10.96 5.78
C ALA A 72 22.87 11.55 5.64
N ALA A 73 23.82 10.78 5.11
CA ALA A 73 25.23 11.15 5.02
C ALA A 73 25.94 10.68 3.73
N GLY A 74 25.23 10.00 2.83
CA GLY A 74 25.77 9.48 1.58
C GLY A 74 25.98 10.54 0.50
N GLN A 75 26.81 10.21 -0.48
CA GLN A 75 27.15 11.11 -1.61
C GLN A 75 26.03 11.20 -2.66
N TYR A 76 25.10 10.22 -2.68
CA TYR A 76 24.09 10.05 -3.74
C TYR A 76 22.67 9.85 -3.18
N PRO A 77 22.15 10.76 -2.33
CA PRO A 77 20.91 10.53 -1.60
C PRO A 77 19.70 10.38 -2.53
N SER A 78 19.56 11.27 -3.52
CA SER A 78 18.42 11.27 -4.44
C SER A 78 18.46 10.12 -5.43
N GLU A 79 19.66 9.75 -5.87
CA GLU A 79 19.95 8.68 -6.80
C GLU A 79 19.72 7.33 -6.14
N THR A 80 20.02 7.19 -4.84
CA THR A 80 19.70 6.00 -4.05
C THR A 80 18.19 5.82 -3.95
N VAL A 81 17.44 6.88 -3.62
CA VAL A 81 15.97 6.83 -3.62
C VAL A 81 15.44 6.43 -5.00
N ALA A 82 15.97 7.01 -6.07
CA ALA A 82 15.56 6.67 -7.43
C ALA A 82 15.93 5.22 -7.81
N ALA A 83 17.08 4.71 -7.38
CA ALA A 83 17.49 3.33 -7.60
C ALA A 83 16.56 2.36 -6.85
N MET A 84 16.29 2.63 -5.58
CA MET A 84 15.35 1.86 -4.76
C MET A 84 13.95 1.82 -5.38
N ALA A 85 13.43 2.97 -5.82
CA ALA A 85 12.13 3.03 -6.49
C ALA A 85 12.08 2.17 -7.76
N ARG A 86 13.14 2.20 -8.60
CA ARG A 86 13.22 1.35 -9.79
C ARG A 86 13.24 -0.14 -9.46
N VAL A 87 13.93 -0.54 -8.38
CA VAL A 87 13.95 -1.93 -7.92
C VAL A 87 12.56 -2.36 -7.45
N CYS A 88 11.87 -1.54 -6.65
CA CYS A 88 10.50 -1.83 -6.20
C CYS A 88 9.54 -2.02 -7.37
N LEU A 89 9.51 -1.07 -8.32
CA LEU A 89 8.67 -1.15 -9.53
C LEU A 89 9.01 -2.37 -10.40
N GLY A 90 10.27 -2.81 -10.41
CA GLY A 90 10.69 -4.05 -11.07
C GLY A 90 10.13 -5.29 -10.38
N ALA A 91 10.25 -5.35 -9.05
CA ALA A 91 9.79 -6.47 -8.23
C ALA A 91 8.27 -6.62 -8.20
N GLU A 92 7.53 -5.50 -8.18
CA GLU A 92 6.05 -5.48 -8.15
C GLU A 92 5.40 -6.09 -9.42
N LYS A 93 6.13 -6.18 -10.53
CA LYS A 93 5.67 -6.85 -11.76
C LYS A 93 5.61 -8.38 -11.62
N ILE A 94 6.26 -8.95 -10.60
CA ILE A 94 6.32 -10.40 -10.43
C ILE A 94 4.93 -10.92 -10.00
N PRO A 95 4.33 -11.90 -10.71
CA PRO A 95 2.95 -12.33 -10.46
C PRO A 95 2.66 -12.79 -9.03
N SER A 96 3.65 -13.34 -8.32
CA SER A 96 3.50 -13.81 -6.94
C SER A 96 3.09 -12.69 -5.97
N LEU A 97 3.39 -11.43 -6.27
CA LEU A 97 2.96 -10.27 -5.47
C LEU A 97 1.59 -9.73 -5.82
N ASN A 98 1.03 -10.14 -6.95
CA ASN A 98 -0.23 -9.62 -7.47
C ASN A 98 -1.42 -10.57 -7.21
N VAL A 99 -1.17 -11.70 -6.54
CA VAL A 99 -2.17 -12.71 -6.21
C VAL A 99 -2.30 -12.84 -4.70
N SER A 100 -3.54 -12.85 -4.22
CA SER A 100 -3.88 -13.09 -2.81
C SER A 100 -4.78 -14.30 -2.70
N LYS A 101 -4.72 -15.00 -1.55
CA LYS A 101 -5.75 -15.98 -1.17
C LYS A 101 -6.97 -15.33 -0.50
N HIS A 102 -7.01 -14.00 -0.44
CA HIS A 102 -8.14 -13.21 0.07
C HIS A 102 -8.65 -13.60 1.46
N ARG A 103 -7.79 -14.22 2.28
CA ARG A 103 -8.14 -14.68 3.63
C ARG A 103 -9.41 -15.55 3.68
N LEU A 104 -9.62 -16.40 2.68
CA LEU A 104 -10.83 -17.23 2.53
C LEU A 104 -11.24 -18.03 3.79
N ASP A 105 -10.27 -18.46 4.60
CA ASP A 105 -10.51 -19.26 5.81
C ASP A 105 -10.60 -18.43 7.10
N ILE A 106 -10.68 -17.10 7.01
CA ILE A 106 -10.70 -16.19 8.17
C ILE A 106 -12.09 -15.56 8.30
N GLN A 107 -12.65 -15.62 9.51
CA GLN A 107 -13.88 -14.92 9.87
C GLN A 107 -13.57 -13.52 10.39
N PHE A 108 -14.36 -12.52 9.99
CA PHE A 108 -14.26 -11.15 10.47
C PHE A 108 -15.42 -10.83 11.42
N ASP A 109 -15.14 -10.11 12.50
CA ASP A 109 -16.10 -9.57 13.46
C ASP A 109 -16.26 -8.04 13.32
N ASN A 110 -15.59 -7.43 12.34
CA ASN A 110 -15.58 -6.00 12.08
C ASN A 110 -16.10 -5.68 10.67
N VAL A 111 -17.12 -4.81 10.59
CA VAL A 111 -17.77 -4.43 9.32
C VAL A 111 -16.81 -3.78 8.33
N GLU A 112 -15.98 -2.83 8.77
CA GLU A 112 -15.01 -2.16 7.89
C GLU A 112 -13.96 -3.12 7.36
N GLU A 113 -13.54 -4.12 8.14
CA GLU A 113 -12.65 -5.17 7.64
C GLU A 113 -13.34 -6.03 6.59
N ALA A 114 -14.59 -6.45 6.83
CA ALA A 114 -15.35 -7.21 5.84
C ALA A 114 -15.55 -6.43 4.52
N ILE A 115 -15.80 -5.12 4.61
CA ILE A 115 -15.89 -4.22 3.45
C ILE A 115 -14.55 -4.12 2.71
N ALA A 116 -13.45 -3.88 3.42
CA ALA A 116 -12.13 -3.81 2.82
C ALA A 116 -11.76 -5.13 2.10
N MET A 117 -12.01 -6.28 2.72
CA MET A 117 -11.68 -7.59 2.16
C MET A 117 -12.54 -7.93 0.93
N SER A 118 -13.85 -7.66 0.99
CA SER A 118 -14.74 -7.86 -0.15
C SER A 118 -14.45 -6.91 -1.30
N ALA A 119 -14.11 -5.64 -1.02
CA ALA A 119 -13.68 -4.66 -2.01
C ALA A 119 -12.41 -5.12 -2.75
N MET A 120 -11.39 -5.59 -2.02
CA MET A 120 -10.16 -6.11 -2.63
C MET A 120 -10.40 -7.41 -3.42
N TYR A 121 -11.35 -8.25 -2.99
CA TYR A 121 -11.75 -9.42 -3.77
C TYR A 121 -12.40 -9.01 -5.09
N ALA A 122 -13.36 -8.08 -5.06
CA ALA A 122 -13.98 -7.55 -6.27
C ALA A 122 -12.95 -6.91 -7.20
N ALA A 123 -12.05 -6.07 -6.65
CA ALA A 123 -11.01 -5.37 -7.41
C ALA A 123 -10.08 -6.34 -8.16
N ASN A 124 -9.63 -7.41 -7.49
CA ASN A 124 -8.68 -8.36 -8.08
C ASN A 124 -9.31 -9.31 -9.10
N HIS A 125 -10.64 -9.48 -9.12
CA HIS A 125 -11.32 -10.47 -9.96
C HIS A 125 -12.25 -9.88 -11.01
N LEU A 126 -12.66 -8.62 -10.88
CA LEU A 126 -13.48 -7.94 -11.88
C LEU A 126 -12.58 -7.35 -12.98
N LYS A 127 -12.79 -7.82 -14.22
CA LYS A 127 -12.06 -7.32 -15.38
C LYS A 127 -12.37 -5.84 -15.62
N GLY A 128 -11.31 -5.06 -15.87
CA GLY A 128 -11.42 -3.62 -16.18
C GLY A 128 -11.32 -2.71 -14.96
N VAL A 129 -11.17 -3.26 -13.75
CA VAL A 129 -10.86 -2.44 -12.56
C VAL A 129 -9.44 -1.90 -12.67
N THR A 130 -9.28 -0.59 -12.47
CA THR A 130 -7.97 0.10 -12.54
C THR A 130 -7.55 0.72 -11.21
N ALA A 131 -8.47 0.91 -10.26
CA ALA A 131 -8.14 1.47 -8.95
C ALA A 131 -9.11 1.07 -7.83
N ILE A 132 -8.61 1.12 -6.59
CA ILE A 132 -9.41 1.12 -5.37
C ILE A 132 -9.35 2.52 -4.75
N ILE A 133 -10.47 3.07 -4.34
CA ILE A 133 -10.61 4.39 -3.73
C ILE A 133 -11.21 4.20 -2.34
N THR A 134 -10.42 4.52 -1.31
CA THR A 134 -10.84 4.44 0.08
C THR A 134 -11.11 5.85 0.60
N MET A 135 -12.38 6.19 0.76
CA MET A 135 -12.80 7.44 1.40
C MET A 135 -12.82 7.21 2.91
N THR A 136 -11.76 7.63 3.60
CA THR A 136 -11.51 7.24 4.99
C THR A 136 -10.83 8.35 5.78
N GLU A 137 -11.51 8.85 6.81
CA GLU A 137 -10.95 9.94 7.63
C GLU A 137 -9.88 9.50 8.62
N SER A 138 -9.82 8.21 8.94
CA SER A 138 -8.81 7.64 9.85
C SER A 138 -7.67 6.90 9.14
N GLY A 139 -7.85 6.55 7.85
CA GLY A 139 -6.91 5.71 7.11
C GLY A 139 -7.06 4.21 7.38
N ARG A 140 -7.97 3.79 8.27
CA ARG A 140 -8.11 2.38 8.66
C ARG A 140 -8.51 1.47 7.49
N THR A 141 -9.39 1.94 6.61
CA THR A 141 -9.77 1.17 5.41
C THR A 141 -8.59 1.00 4.45
N ALA A 142 -7.77 2.04 4.28
CA ALA A 142 -6.55 1.99 3.46
C ALA A 142 -5.50 1.00 4.05
N LEU A 143 -5.37 0.96 5.38
CA LEU A 143 -4.53 -0.03 6.05
C LEU A 143 -5.00 -1.47 5.78
N MET A 144 -6.30 -1.72 5.88
CA MET A 144 -6.88 -3.06 5.71
C MET A 144 -6.83 -3.53 4.26
N THR A 145 -7.22 -2.67 3.31
CA THR A 145 -7.16 -2.98 1.87
C THR A 145 -5.73 -3.27 1.42
N SER A 146 -4.75 -2.46 1.85
CA SER A 146 -3.32 -2.69 1.54
C SER A 146 -2.73 -3.97 2.15
N ARG A 147 -3.41 -4.65 3.10
CA ARG A 147 -2.94 -5.97 3.57
C ARG A 147 -3.13 -7.04 2.51
N ILE A 148 -4.00 -6.83 1.52
CA ILE A 148 -4.25 -7.76 0.43
C ILE A 148 -3.33 -7.44 -0.74
N SER A 149 -2.57 -8.44 -1.17
CA SER A 149 -1.70 -8.34 -2.34
C SER A 149 -2.52 -8.04 -3.60
N SER A 150 -2.16 -6.97 -4.31
CA SER A 150 -2.74 -6.52 -5.56
C SER A 150 -1.72 -5.67 -6.32
N GLY A 151 -1.83 -5.65 -7.65
CA GLY A 151 -1.09 -4.71 -8.50
C GLY A 151 -1.85 -3.40 -8.76
N LEU A 152 -3.07 -3.25 -8.21
CA LEU A 152 -3.89 -2.07 -8.36
C LEU A 152 -3.47 -0.98 -7.36
N PRO A 153 -3.45 0.30 -7.76
CA PRO A 153 -3.27 1.41 -6.84
C PRO A 153 -4.47 1.55 -5.89
N ILE A 154 -4.19 1.93 -4.65
CA ILE A 154 -5.19 2.29 -3.65
C ILE A 154 -5.08 3.79 -3.40
N PHE A 155 -6.13 4.56 -3.65
CA PHE A 155 -6.18 5.98 -3.32
C PHE A 155 -6.85 6.15 -1.95
N ALA A 156 -6.14 6.76 -1.00
CA ALA A 156 -6.68 7.07 0.32
C ALA A 156 -7.10 8.54 0.37
N LEU A 157 -8.41 8.78 0.38
CA LEU A 157 -9.00 10.11 0.37
C LEU A 157 -9.41 10.52 1.78
N SER A 158 -8.87 11.65 2.22
CA SER A 158 -9.20 12.29 3.49
C SER A 158 -8.93 13.79 3.39
N ARG A 159 -9.65 14.57 4.21
CA ARG A 159 -9.37 15.99 4.42
C ARG A 159 -8.31 16.24 5.49
N HIS A 160 -7.92 15.21 6.25
CA HIS A 160 -7.00 15.33 7.38
C HIS A 160 -5.56 15.05 6.96
N GLU A 161 -4.70 16.07 7.01
CA GLU A 161 -3.25 15.94 6.74
C GLU A 161 -2.58 14.83 7.56
N ARG A 162 -2.99 14.66 8.83
CA ARG A 162 -2.47 13.56 9.67
C ARG A 162 -2.77 12.19 9.07
N THR A 163 -3.96 12.01 8.50
CA THR A 163 -4.38 10.75 7.88
C THR A 163 -3.65 10.53 6.57
N LEU A 164 -3.49 11.57 5.74
CA LEU A 164 -2.73 11.51 4.49
C LEU A 164 -1.25 11.16 4.74
N ASN A 165 -0.61 11.80 5.73
CA ASN A 165 0.76 11.50 6.13
C ASN A 165 0.91 10.09 6.72
N LEU A 166 -0.11 9.61 7.45
CA LEU A 166 -0.14 8.25 8.00
C LEU A 166 -0.22 7.19 6.89
N THR A 167 -1.11 7.40 5.92
CA THR A 167 -1.36 6.42 4.85
C THR A 167 -0.26 6.39 3.80
N ALA A 168 0.60 7.42 3.73
CA ALA A 168 1.80 7.43 2.89
C ALA A 168 2.78 6.28 3.18
N LEU A 169 2.70 5.65 4.37
CA LEU A 169 3.51 4.48 4.72
C LEU A 169 2.94 3.17 4.16
N TYR A 170 1.65 3.12 3.83
CA TYR A 170 0.98 1.86 3.52
C TYR A 170 1.28 1.40 2.11
N ARG A 171 1.59 0.10 1.94
CA ARG A 171 1.89 -0.49 0.64
C ARG A 171 0.81 -0.19 -0.40
N GLY A 172 1.22 0.35 -1.54
CA GLY A 172 0.33 0.60 -2.68
C GLY A 172 -0.71 1.71 -2.46
N VAL A 173 -0.61 2.43 -1.33
CA VAL A 173 -1.54 3.52 -1.00
C VAL A 173 -0.96 4.87 -1.44
N THR A 174 -1.73 5.61 -2.21
CA THR A 174 -1.47 7.01 -2.59
C THR A 174 -2.44 7.92 -1.82
N PRO A 175 -1.96 8.71 -0.85
CA PRO A 175 -2.82 9.68 -0.17
C PRO A 175 -3.23 10.81 -1.13
N VAL A 176 -4.51 11.16 -1.12
CA VAL A 176 -5.06 12.25 -1.93
C VAL A 176 -5.96 13.11 -1.05
N HIS A 177 -5.64 14.40 -0.95
CA HIS A 177 -6.49 15.34 -0.22
C HIS A 177 -7.86 15.44 -0.89
N PHE A 178 -8.92 15.27 -0.10
CA PHE A 178 -10.30 15.34 -0.57
C PHE A 178 -11.21 15.81 0.57
N ASP A 179 -11.91 16.91 0.35
CA ASP A 179 -12.89 17.49 1.27
C ASP A 179 -14.13 17.89 0.46
N SER A 180 -15.13 17.01 0.40
CA SER A 180 -16.37 17.26 -0.32
C SER A 180 -17.47 17.67 0.66
N VAL A 181 -18.31 18.61 0.20
CA VAL A 181 -19.54 19.02 0.90
C VAL A 181 -20.67 18.02 0.66
N ASN A 182 -20.54 17.22 -0.41
CA ASN A 182 -21.50 16.18 -0.74
C ASN A 182 -21.28 14.94 0.12
N GLU A 183 -22.30 14.11 0.21
CA GLU A 183 -22.24 12.82 0.88
C GLU A 183 -22.67 11.69 -0.07
N GLY A 184 -22.40 10.48 0.36
CA GLY A 184 -22.83 9.26 -0.29
C GLY A 184 -22.33 9.11 -1.73
N VAL A 185 -23.23 8.79 -2.66
CA VAL A 185 -22.86 8.54 -4.07
C VAL A 185 -22.28 9.79 -4.74
N ALA A 186 -22.80 10.97 -4.41
CA ALA A 186 -22.32 12.23 -5.00
C ALA A 186 -20.85 12.48 -4.63
N ALA A 187 -20.49 12.30 -3.35
CA ALA A 187 -19.09 12.40 -2.91
C ALA A 187 -18.18 11.36 -3.58
N ALA A 188 -18.69 10.15 -3.83
CA ALA A 188 -17.94 9.12 -4.56
C ALA A 188 -17.65 9.55 -6.01
N HIS A 189 -18.61 10.16 -6.70
CA HIS A 189 -18.38 10.68 -8.05
C HIS A 189 -17.41 11.87 -8.07
N ASP A 190 -17.49 12.77 -7.08
CA ASP A 190 -16.52 13.86 -6.93
C ASP A 190 -15.10 13.32 -6.74
N ALA A 191 -14.93 12.29 -5.91
CA ALA A 191 -13.66 11.63 -5.68
C ALA A 191 -13.09 10.99 -6.95
N VAL A 192 -13.92 10.29 -7.73
CA VAL A 192 -13.53 9.70 -9.01
C VAL A 192 -13.12 10.78 -10.02
N THR A 193 -13.91 11.85 -10.10
CA THR A 193 -13.65 13.00 -10.97
C THR A 193 -12.31 13.66 -10.62
N LEU A 194 -12.03 13.88 -9.33
CA LEU A 194 -10.76 14.42 -8.86
C LEU A 194 -9.56 13.57 -9.29
N LEU A 195 -9.67 12.24 -9.17
CA LEU A 195 -8.58 11.32 -9.53
C LEU A 195 -8.37 11.28 -11.05
N ARG A 196 -9.44 11.33 -11.85
CA ARG A 196 -9.38 11.47 -13.30
C ARG A 196 -8.70 12.78 -13.70
N ASP A 197 -9.09 13.90 -13.10
CA ASP A 197 -8.54 15.22 -13.41
C ASP A 197 -7.06 15.35 -13.01
N LYS A 198 -6.61 14.57 -12.00
CA LYS A 198 -5.19 14.41 -11.65
C LYS A 198 -4.42 13.47 -12.58
N GLY A 199 -5.09 12.80 -13.52
CA GLY A 199 -4.48 11.90 -14.49
C GLY A 199 -4.26 10.47 -13.98
N TYR A 200 -4.86 10.09 -12.85
CA TYR A 200 -4.76 8.72 -12.32
C TYR A 200 -5.72 7.73 -12.95
N LEU A 201 -6.86 8.22 -13.45
CA LEU A 201 -7.93 7.42 -14.03
C LEU A 201 -8.25 7.91 -15.44
N VAL A 202 -8.76 7.01 -16.28
CA VAL A 202 -9.19 7.31 -17.64
C VAL A 202 -10.68 7.01 -17.81
N THR A 203 -11.38 7.79 -18.65
CA THR A 203 -12.77 7.50 -19.02
C THR A 203 -12.92 6.05 -19.51
N GLY A 204 -13.91 5.34 -18.96
CA GLY A 204 -14.18 3.93 -19.24
C GLY A 204 -13.57 2.96 -18.23
N ASP A 205 -12.68 3.43 -17.34
CA ASP A 205 -12.16 2.61 -16.24
C ASP A 205 -13.26 2.20 -15.26
N LEU A 206 -13.11 1.02 -14.65
CA LEU A 206 -13.89 0.63 -13.48
C LEU A 206 -13.09 0.89 -12.21
N VAL A 207 -13.74 1.41 -11.18
CA VAL A 207 -13.13 1.67 -9.88
C VAL A 207 -13.97 1.11 -8.75
N ILE A 208 -13.29 0.63 -7.71
CA ILE A 208 -13.92 0.17 -6.47
C ILE A 208 -13.81 1.28 -5.43
N VAL A 209 -14.93 1.78 -4.93
CA VAL A 209 -14.96 2.81 -3.88
C VAL A 209 -15.43 2.21 -2.58
N THR A 210 -14.75 2.48 -1.47
CA THR A 210 -15.24 2.17 -0.12
C THR A 210 -15.46 3.44 0.67
N GLN A 211 -16.61 3.56 1.34
CA GLN A 211 -16.96 4.74 2.16
C GLN A 211 -17.89 4.40 3.33
N GLY A 212 -18.06 5.34 4.25
CA GLY A 212 -19.19 5.37 5.18
C GLY A 212 -20.36 6.13 4.55
N ASP A 213 -21.54 5.51 4.45
CA ASP A 213 -22.70 6.05 3.72
C ASP A 213 -23.86 6.48 4.64
N VAL A 214 -23.64 6.60 5.95
CA VAL A 214 -24.71 6.79 6.95
C VAL A 214 -24.55 8.10 7.72
N MET A 215 -25.52 9.00 7.53
CA MET A 215 -25.59 10.39 8.04
C MET A 215 -25.67 10.58 9.58
N SER A 216 -25.57 9.55 10.43
CA SER A 216 -26.13 9.67 11.80
C SER A 216 -25.30 9.18 12.98
N THR A 217 -24.11 8.61 12.83
CA THR A 217 -23.33 8.18 13.99
C THR A 217 -21.86 8.08 13.65
N ILE A 218 -21.00 8.24 14.66
CA ILE A 218 -19.58 7.87 14.61
C ILE A 218 -19.51 6.47 14.00
N GLY A 219 -19.21 6.40 12.71
CA GLY A 219 -19.53 5.26 11.86
C GLY A 219 -18.39 5.04 10.89
N SER A 220 -17.79 3.87 11.02
CA SER A 220 -16.70 3.37 10.19
C SER A 220 -17.22 2.94 8.81
N THR A 221 -16.33 2.69 7.85
CA THR A 221 -16.66 2.29 6.47
C THR A 221 -17.61 1.09 6.44
N ASN A 222 -18.71 1.22 5.69
CA ASN A 222 -19.75 0.19 5.63
C ASN A 222 -20.28 -0.08 4.20
N THR A 223 -19.74 0.60 3.19
CA THR A 223 -20.26 0.58 1.83
C THR A 223 -19.14 0.37 0.81
N THR A 224 -19.41 -0.46 -0.20
CA THR A 224 -18.58 -0.61 -1.40
C THR A 224 -19.41 -0.25 -2.63
N ARG A 225 -18.82 0.49 -3.57
CA ARG A 225 -19.42 0.83 -4.87
C ARG A 225 -18.48 0.42 -5.99
N ILE A 226 -19.04 -0.03 -7.11
CA ILE A 226 -18.31 -0.24 -8.35
C ILE A 226 -18.83 0.81 -9.32
N LEU A 227 -17.97 1.75 -9.69
CA LEU A 227 -18.32 2.89 -10.54
C LEU A 227 -17.53 2.85 -11.84
N THR A 228 -18.10 3.41 -12.89
CA THR A 228 -17.40 3.66 -14.15
C THR A 228 -16.95 5.11 -14.17
N VAL A 229 -15.72 5.34 -14.62
CA VAL A 229 -15.18 6.69 -14.81
C VAL A 229 -15.77 7.27 -16.08
N GLU A 230 -16.43 8.43 -15.97
CA GLU A 230 -16.92 9.22 -17.10
C GLU A 230 -15.85 10.18 -17.63
#